data_AF-R0LCJ6-F1
#
_entry.id   AF-R0LCJ6-F1
#
_cell.length_a   1.000
_cell.length_b   1.000
_cell.length_c   1.000
_cell.angle_alpha   90.00
_cell.angle_beta   90.00
_cell.angle_gamma   90.00
#
_symmetry.space_group_name_H-M   'P 1'
#
loop_
_entity.id
_entity.type
_entity.pdbx_description
1 polymer ?
#
loop_
_entity_poly.entity_id
_entity_poly.type
_entity_poly.pdbx_seq_one_letter_code
_entity_poly.pdbx_strand_id
1 'polypeptide(L)'
;MSEAVDLSFLSDVEKDLILQVLQRDEELRKAEERRIRRLKNELLEIRRKGAKRSSQRYSERTCARCQQSLGRISPKANTCRGCNHLVCRECRSYGPNSSWRCKVCTKEA
;
A
#
# COMPACT_ATOMS: atom_id res chain seq x y z
N MET A 1 -9.39 -28.94 -18.48
CA MET A 1 -8.87 -30.32 -18.36
C MET A 1 -7.39 -30.21 -18.12
N SER A 2 -6.94 -30.52 -16.90
CA SER A 2 -5.51 -30.64 -16.60
C SER A 2 -4.99 -31.91 -17.27
N GLU A 3 -4.16 -31.74 -18.29
CA GLU A 3 -3.42 -32.82 -18.92
C GLU A 3 -2.50 -33.44 -17.85
N ALA A 4 -2.70 -34.72 -17.55
CA ALA A 4 -1.90 -35.40 -16.55
C ALA A 4 -0.49 -35.59 -17.11
N VAL A 5 0.53 -35.09 -16.39
CA VAL A 5 1.93 -35.31 -16.74
C VAL A 5 2.25 -36.78 -16.46
N ASP A 6 2.69 -37.52 -17.46
CA ASP A 6 3.21 -38.88 -17.27
C ASP A 6 4.55 -38.80 -16.53
N LEU A 7 4.66 -39.51 -15.41
CA LEU A 7 5.82 -39.55 -14.52
C LEU A 7 6.28 -41.00 -14.26
N SER A 8 5.77 -41.96 -15.04
CA SER A 8 6.06 -43.39 -14.87
C SER A 8 7.53 -43.76 -15.12
N PHE A 9 8.26 -42.93 -15.88
CA PHE A 9 9.68 -43.10 -16.18
C PHE A 9 10.61 -42.73 -15.03
N LEU A 10 10.12 -42.05 -13.98
CA LEU A 10 10.93 -41.63 -12.84
C LEU A 10 11.10 -42.78 -11.84
N SER A 11 12.33 -42.98 -11.38
CA SER A 11 12.62 -43.81 -10.21
C SER A 11 12.07 -43.16 -8.93
N ASP A 12 11.90 -43.96 -7.88
CA ASP A 12 11.37 -43.46 -6.61
C ASP A 12 12.31 -42.42 -5.96
N VAL A 13 13.62 -42.56 -6.17
CA VAL A 13 14.62 -41.59 -5.71
C VAL A 13 14.47 -40.24 -6.43
N GLU A 14 14.25 -40.26 -7.76
CA GLU A 14 14.02 -39.03 -8.53
C GLU A 14 12.71 -38.35 -8.14
N LYS A 15 11.65 -39.14 -7.91
CA LYS A 15 10.37 -38.62 -7.40
C LYS A 15 10.56 -37.94 -6.05
N ASP A 16 11.27 -38.56 -5.12
CA ASP A 16 11.54 -37.97 -3.80
C ASP A 16 12.32 -36.65 -3.91
N LEU A 17 13.32 -36.59 -4.78
CA LEU A 17 14.08 -35.36 -5.00
C LEU A 17 13.19 -34.24 -5.59
N ILE A 18 12.34 -34.58 -6.56
CA ILE A 18 11.38 -33.64 -7.16
C ILE A 18 10.39 -33.14 -6.10
N LEU A 19 9.86 -34.05 -5.26
CA LEU A 19 8.94 -33.68 -4.18
C LEU A 19 9.60 -32.72 -3.18
N GLN A 20 10.88 -32.92 -2.83
CA GLN A 20 11.61 -32.00 -1.96
C GLN A 20 11.81 -30.61 -2.59
N VAL A 21 12.01 -30.53 -3.91
CA VAL A 21 12.08 -29.25 -4.62
C VAL A 21 10.72 -28.55 -4.59
N LEU A 22 9.64 -29.28 -4.90
CA LEU A 22 8.29 -28.73 -4.91
C LEU A 22 7.83 -28.26 -3.53
N GLN A 23 8.16 -29.00 -2.47
CA GLN A 23 7.85 -28.60 -1.09
C GLN A 23 8.54 -27.28 -0.73
N ARG A 24 9.83 -27.13 -1.05
CA ARG A 24 10.55 -25.86 -0.80
C ARG A 24 9.99 -24.70 -1.63
N ASP A 25 9.64 -24.94 -2.89
CA ASP A 25 9.01 -23.91 -3.72
C ASP A 25 7.66 -23.47 -3.15
N GLU A 26 6.85 -24.43 -2.69
CA GLU A 26 5.56 -24.15 -2.04
C GLU A 26 5.73 -23.36 -0.74
N GLU A 27 6.74 -23.69 0.08
CA GLU A 27 7.08 -22.92 1.29
C GLU A 27 7.48 -21.47 0.96
N LEU A 28 8.31 -21.28 -0.07
CA LEU A 28 8.72 -19.98 -0.56
C LEU A 28 7.54 -19.17 -1.08
N ARG A 29 6.66 -19.77 -1.89
CA ARG A 29 5.43 -19.12 -2.37
C ARG A 29 4.55 -18.67 -1.22
N LYS A 30 4.29 -19.55 -0.23
CA LYS A 30 3.52 -19.18 0.96
C LYS A 30 4.15 -18.05 1.75
N ALA A 31 5.49 -18.02 1.86
CA ALA A 31 6.19 -16.94 2.55
C ALA A 31 6.03 -15.60 1.82
N GLU A 32 6.16 -15.60 0.49
CA GLU A 32 6.00 -14.39 -0.32
C GLU A 32 4.55 -13.92 -0.34
N GLU A 33 3.56 -14.82 -0.44
CA GLU A 33 2.15 -14.47 -0.32
C GLU A 33 1.82 -13.81 1.03
N ARG A 34 2.37 -14.34 2.13
CA ARG A 34 2.25 -13.71 3.46
C ARG A 34 2.89 -12.32 3.47
N ARG A 35 4.06 -12.15 2.85
CA ARG A 35 4.75 -10.85 2.75
C ARG A 35 3.91 -9.84 1.97
N ILE A 36 3.42 -10.22 0.79
CA ILE A 36 2.55 -9.40 -0.06
C ILE A 36 1.27 -9.02 0.69
N ARG A 37 0.63 -9.97 1.38
CA ARG A 37 -0.59 -9.70 2.16
C ARG A 37 -0.36 -8.69 3.27
N ARG A 38 0.76 -8.79 4.00
CA ARG A 38 1.15 -7.81 5.03
C ARG A 38 1.33 -6.42 4.43
N LEU A 39 2.10 -6.29 3.36
CA LEU A 39 2.35 -5.01 2.69
C LEU A 39 1.06 -4.38 2.12
N LYS A 40 0.17 -5.20 1.54
CA LYS A 40 -1.16 -4.73 1.09
C LYS A 40 -1.98 -4.20 2.26
N ASN A 41 -2.00 -4.89 3.40
CA ASN A 41 -2.70 -4.44 4.59
C ASN A 41 -2.13 -3.14 5.15
N GLU A 42 -0.81 -3.03 5.25
CA GLU A 42 -0.13 -1.80 5.68
C GLU A 42 -0.47 -0.62 4.75
N LEU A 43 -0.45 -0.84 3.43
CA LEU A 43 -0.86 0.16 2.46
C LEU A 43 -2.33 0.57 2.65
N LEU A 44 -3.23 -0.40 2.86
CA LEU A 44 -4.64 -0.12 3.16
C LEU A 44 -4.80 0.66 4.46
N GLU A 45 -4.02 0.35 5.49
CA GLU A 45 -4.02 1.11 6.74
C GLU A 45 -3.52 2.54 6.55
N ILE A 46 -2.42 2.74 5.82
CA ILE A 46 -1.89 4.06 5.47
C ILE A 46 -2.94 4.86 4.68
N ARG A 47 -3.65 4.21 3.75
CA ARG A 47 -4.77 4.82 3.02
C ARG A 47 -5.95 5.14 3.93
N ARG A 48 -6.34 4.24 4.85
CA ARG A 48 -7.44 4.49 5.82
C ARG A 48 -7.10 5.59 6.82
N LYS A 49 -5.89 5.58 7.39
CA LYS A 49 -5.41 6.56 8.38
C LYS A 49 -5.07 7.90 7.72
N GLY A 50 -4.62 7.86 6.46
CA GLY A 50 -4.18 9.03 5.72
C GLY A 50 -5.26 9.68 4.85
N ALA A 51 -6.26 8.98 4.34
CA ALA A 51 -7.26 9.58 3.46
C ALA A 51 -8.45 10.08 4.27
N LYS A 52 -8.78 11.36 4.14
CA LYS A 52 -10.16 11.81 4.36
C LYS A 52 -11.04 10.88 3.52
N ARG A 53 -11.90 10.09 4.17
CA ARG A 53 -12.92 9.30 3.48
C ARG A 53 -13.67 10.27 2.58
N SER A 54 -13.67 10.01 1.27
CA SER A 54 -14.40 10.81 0.27
C SER A 54 -15.89 10.98 0.62
N SER A 55 -16.42 10.12 1.49
CA SER A 55 -17.82 10.08 1.92
C SER A 55 -18.15 10.76 3.25
N GLN A 56 -17.16 11.24 4.02
CA GLN A 56 -17.41 11.75 5.36
C GLN A 56 -17.18 13.26 5.40
N ARG A 57 -18.27 14.03 5.55
CA ARG A 57 -18.25 15.49 5.76
C ARG A 57 -17.59 15.81 7.11
N TYR A 58 -16.27 15.78 7.15
CA TYR A 58 -15.49 16.35 8.25
C TYR A 58 -15.59 17.88 8.19
N SER A 59 -15.53 18.54 9.36
CA SER A 59 -15.50 20.00 9.45
C SER A 59 -14.45 20.58 8.49
N GLU A 60 -14.78 21.72 7.87
CA GLU A 60 -13.96 22.40 6.83
C GLU A 60 -12.53 22.75 7.28
N ARG A 61 -12.19 22.52 8.54
CA ARG A 61 -10.94 22.93 9.19
C ARG A 61 -10.23 21.77 9.88
N THR A 62 -10.15 20.59 9.29
CA THR A 62 -9.35 19.48 9.85
C THR A 62 -8.34 18.96 8.84
N CYS A 63 -7.13 18.64 9.32
CA CYS A 63 -6.08 18.06 8.47
C CYS A 63 -6.45 16.63 8.07
N ALA A 64 -6.37 16.33 6.78
CA ALA A 64 -6.62 14.99 6.27
C ALA A 64 -5.62 13.93 6.70
N ARG A 65 -4.44 14.34 7.18
CA ARG A 65 -3.33 13.43 7.50
C ARG A 65 -3.16 13.25 9.00
N CYS A 66 -2.98 14.33 9.77
CA CYS A 66 -2.85 14.23 11.23
C CYS A 66 -4.18 14.35 12.00
N GLN A 67 -5.30 14.59 11.33
CA GLN A 67 -6.64 14.80 11.94
C GLN A 67 -6.72 15.96 12.96
N GLN A 68 -5.67 16.77 13.10
CA GLN A 68 -5.70 17.95 13.96
C GLN A 68 -6.63 19.03 13.39
N SER A 69 -7.36 19.69 14.29
CA SER A 69 -8.11 20.89 13.97
C SER A 69 -7.15 21.98 13.49
N LEU A 70 -7.44 22.50 12.32
CA LEU A 70 -6.75 23.62 11.70
C LEU A 70 -7.47 24.89 12.15
N GLY A 71 -6.71 25.90 12.55
CA GLY A 71 -7.29 27.20 12.91
C GLY A 71 -7.80 27.97 11.69
N ARG A 72 -7.47 29.26 11.62
CA ARG A 72 -7.73 30.08 10.43
C ARG A 72 -6.67 29.81 9.37
N ILE A 73 -6.97 28.86 8.49
CA ILE A 73 -6.15 28.58 7.31
C ILE A 73 -6.98 28.71 6.03
N SER A 74 -6.38 29.19 4.95
CA SER A 74 -7.01 29.29 3.63
C SER A 74 -7.08 27.90 2.97
N PRO A 75 -8.26 27.33 2.70
CA PRO A 75 -8.36 26.02 2.05
C PRO A 75 -7.62 25.96 0.72
N LYS A 76 -7.69 27.04 -0.09
CA LYS A 76 -7.00 27.15 -1.39
C LYS A 76 -5.48 26.93 -1.28
N ALA A 77 -4.84 27.51 -0.25
CA ALA A 77 -3.40 27.40 -0.03
C ALA A 77 -2.98 26.13 0.74
N ASN A 78 -3.94 25.41 1.31
CA ASN A 78 -3.73 24.27 2.20
C ASN A 78 -4.27 22.96 1.59
N THR A 79 -4.65 22.96 0.30
CA THR A 79 -5.14 21.79 -0.41
C THR A 79 -4.04 21.10 -1.21
N CYS A 80 -3.89 19.79 -1.02
CA CYS A 80 -2.86 19.00 -1.68
C CYS A 80 -3.19 18.78 -3.16
N ARG A 81 -2.26 19.15 -4.06
CA ARG A 81 -2.44 19.01 -5.53
C ARG A 81 -2.59 17.56 -6.04
N GLY A 82 -2.21 16.57 -5.25
CA GLY A 82 -2.35 15.15 -5.62
C GLY A 82 -3.66 14.47 -5.21
N CYS A 83 -4.36 14.97 -4.18
CA CYS A 83 -5.55 14.30 -3.63
C CYS A 83 -6.68 15.25 -3.22
N ASN A 84 -6.55 16.56 -3.46
CA ASN A 84 -7.53 17.60 -3.16
C ASN A 84 -8.00 17.65 -1.69
N HIS A 85 -7.18 17.15 -0.77
CA HIS A 85 -7.46 17.22 0.66
C HIS A 85 -6.79 18.40 1.35
N LEU A 86 -7.44 18.94 2.37
CA LEU A 86 -6.90 19.96 3.27
C LEU A 86 -5.82 19.36 4.19
N VAL A 87 -4.62 19.93 4.21
CA VAL A 87 -3.44 19.39 4.91
C VAL A 87 -2.72 20.51 5.68
N CYS A 88 -2.37 20.27 6.95
CA CYS A 88 -1.57 21.21 7.75
C CYS A 88 -0.19 21.41 7.13
N ARG A 89 0.57 22.43 7.55
CA ARG A 89 1.94 22.66 7.04
C ARG A 89 2.87 21.48 7.35
N GLU A 90 2.70 20.87 8.51
CA GLU A 90 3.53 19.74 8.96
C GLU A 90 3.29 18.44 8.17
N CYS A 91 2.12 18.27 7.55
CA CYS A 91 1.82 17.07 6.75
C CYS A 91 2.12 17.24 5.25
N ARG A 92 2.84 18.31 4.88
CA ARG A 92 3.30 18.58 3.50
C ARG A 92 4.72 18.10 3.29
N SER A 93 5.06 17.89 2.04
CA SER A 93 6.39 17.67 1.54
C SER A 93 6.58 18.55 0.31
N TYR A 94 7.63 19.36 0.33
CA TYR A 94 7.99 20.25 -0.77
C TYR A 94 8.84 19.48 -1.78
N GLY A 95 8.49 19.60 -3.05
CA GLY A 95 9.30 19.12 -4.17
C GLY A 95 10.22 20.21 -4.71
N PRO A 96 11.05 19.88 -5.72
CA PRO A 96 12.08 20.76 -6.28
C PRO A 96 11.54 22.12 -6.78
N ASN A 97 10.30 22.14 -7.30
CA ASN A 97 9.71 23.33 -7.94
C ASN A 97 8.90 24.20 -6.98
N SER A 98 9.21 24.17 -5.67
CA SER A 98 8.38 24.80 -4.61
C SER A 98 6.90 24.34 -4.61
N SER A 99 6.58 23.29 -5.36
CA SER A 99 5.28 22.63 -5.33
C SER A 99 5.25 21.70 -4.14
N TRP A 100 4.11 21.63 -3.44
CA TRP A 100 3.98 20.73 -2.32
C TRP A 100 2.86 19.72 -2.55
N ARG A 101 3.08 18.51 -2.03
CA ARG A 101 2.08 17.46 -1.91
C ARG A 101 2.05 17.00 -0.46
N CYS A 102 0.99 16.33 -0.04
CA CYS A 102 0.98 15.75 1.29
C CYS A 102 1.98 14.59 1.38
N LYS A 103 2.50 14.30 2.58
CA LYS A 103 3.46 13.23 2.84
C LYS A 103 3.05 11.87 2.24
N VAL A 104 1.75 11.60 2.08
CA VAL A 104 1.22 10.39 1.43
C VAL A 104 1.34 10.45 -0.09
N CYS A 105 0.84 11.50 -0.75
CA CYS A 105 0.95 11.65 -2.21
C CYS A 105 2.40 11.78 -2.71
N THR A 106 3.33 12.17 -1.85
CA THR A 106 4.76 12.16 -2.18
C THR A 106 5.37 10.76 -2.10
N LYS A 107 4.83 9.87 -1.26
CA LYS A 107 5.29 8.47 -1.13
C LYS A 107 4.58 7.52 -2.10
N GLU A 108 3.38 7.86 -2.57
CA GLU A 108 2.62 7.09 -3.57
C GLU A 108 2.94 7.50 -5.03
N ALA A 109 3.79 8.52 -5.24
CA ALA A 109 4.23 8.96 -6.56
C ALA A 109 5.56 8.29 -6.91
#